data_AF-A0A7L5FWP6-F1
#
_entry.id   AF-A0A7L5FWP6-F1
#
_cell.length_a   1.000
_cell.length_b   1.000
_cell.length_c   1.000
_cell.angle_alpha   90.00
_cell.angle_beta   90.00
_cell.angle_gamma   90.00
#
_symmetry.space_group_name_H-M   'P 1'
#
loop_
_entity.id
_entity.type
_entity.pdbx_description
1 polymer ?
#
loop_
_entity_poly.entity_id
_entity_poly.type
_entity_poly.pdbx_seq_one_letter_code
_entity_poly.pdbx_strand_id
1 'polypeptide(L)'
;MPLTILPLTDLRESFENDKNILGAILDIFMVEVPEDCLLLQQSINSGDYTTAGMQAHKVKSSYRTLGITKMATILQGIEDRAKNKKDMQDIPNLLHQFNENYEQINAQVLYTKEHL
;
A
#
# COMPACT_ATOMS: atom_id res chain seq x y z
N MET A 1 -15.95 -8.05 7.13
CA MET A 1 -15.07 -8.95 7.91
C MET A 1 -14.65 -8.24 9.18
N PRO A 2 -14.38 -8.93 10.31
CA PRO A 2 -13.88 -8.28 11.52
C PRO A 2 -12.49 -7.68 11.28
N LEU A 3 -12.21 -6.51 11.87
CA LEU A 3 -10.89 -5.91 11.88
C LEU A 3 -9.95 -6.73 12.76
N THR A 4 -8.72 -6.93 12.31
CA THR A 4 -7.70 -7.68 13.05
C THR A 4 -6.40 -6.89 13.11
N ILE A 5 -5.65 -7.02 14.21
CA ILE A 5 -4.38 -6.34 14.39
C ILE A 5 -3.36 -6.90 13.39
N LEU A 6 -2.67 -6.02 12.67
CA LEU A 6 -1.55 -6.40 11.81
C LEU A 6 -0.40 -6.94 12.69
N PRO A 7 0.22 -8.08 12.35
CA PRO A 7 1.32 -8.62 13.14
C PRO A 7 2.50 -7.65 13.27
N LEU A 8 2.77 -6.89 12.19
CA LEU A 8 3.93 -5.98 12.07
C LEU A 8 5.26 -6.69 12.41
N THR A 9 5.39 -7.98 12.08
CA THR A 9 6.51 -8.84 12.50
C THR A 9 7.86 -8.20 12.22
N ASP A 10 8.14 -7.85 10.96
CA ASP A 10 9.42 -7.28 10.54
C ASP A 10 9.73 -5.95 11.25
N LEU A 11 8.71 -5.12 11.45
CA LEU A 11 8.85 -3.84 12.17
C LEU A 11 9.12 -4.05 13.66
N ARG A 12 8.38 -4.95 14.31
CA ARG A 12 8.57 -5.26 15.73
C ARG A 12 9.96 -5.84 15.98
N GLU A 13 10.46 -6.68 15.07
CA GLU A 13 11.83 -7.19 15.14
C GLU A 13 12.87 -6.09 14.92
N SER A 14 12.67 -5.23 13.90
CA SER A 14 13.61 -4.16 13.56
C SER A 14 13.75 -3.08 14.62
N PHE A 15 12.68 -2.82 15.39
CA PHE A 15 12.61 -1.75 16.38
C PHE A 15 12.41 -2.28 17.81
N GLU A 16 12.76 -3.55 18.07
CA GLU A 16 12.68 -4.17 19.40
C GLU A 16 11.33 -3.97 20.10
N ASN A 17 10.24 -3.99 19.32
CA ASN A 17 8.87 -3.78 19.76
C ASN A 17 8.61 -2.41 20.44
N ASP A 18 9.42 -1.38 20.12
CA ASP A 18 9.22 0.00 20.59
C ASP A 18 7.92 0.58 20.04
N LYS A 19 6.91 0.67 20.91
CA LYS A 19 5.57 1.15 20.57
C LYS A 19 5.54 2.60 20.05
N ASN A 20 6.47 3.45 20.49
CA ASN A 20 6.50 4.84 20.03
C ASN A 20 6.97 4.91 18.58
N ILE A 21 8.01 4.13 18.23
CA ILE A 21 8.50 4.04 16.85
C ILE A 21 7.46 3.39 15.95
N LEU A 22 6.84 2.29 16.40
CA LEU A 22 5.78 1.62 15.65
C LEU A 22 4.58 2.56 15.42
N GLY A 23 4.14 3.28 16.44
CA GLY A 23 3.07 4.26 16.34
C GLY A 23 3.39 5.36 15.31
N ALA A 24 4.60 5.91 15.36
CA ALA A 24 5.06 6.93 14.41
C ALA A 24 5.09 6.43 12.95
N ILE A 25 5.49 5.18 12.72
CA ILE A 25 5.48 4.57 11.39
C ILE A 25 4.05 4.41 10.87
N LEU A 26 3.11 3.98 11.72
CA LEU A 26 1.70 3.87 11.35
C LEU A 26 1.07 5.25 11.11
N ASP A 27 1.49 6.28 11.86
CA ASP A 27 1.07 7.66 11.63
C ASP A 27 1.51 8.18 10.27
N ILE A 28 2.79 8.00 9.93
CA ILE A 28 3.33 8.38 8.61
C ILE A 28 2.58 7.64 7.52
N PHE A 29 2.35 6.33 7.69
CA PHE A 29 1.57 5.54 6.72
C PHE A 29 0.18 6.13 6.51
N MET A 30 -0.54 6.49 7.59
CA MET A 30 -1.91 6.99 7.51
C MET A 30 -2.04 8.40 6.92
N VAL A 31 -0.94 9.15 6.83
CA VAL A 31 -0.92 10.48 6.19
C VAL A 31 -0.43 10.39 4.75
N GLU A 32 0.75 9.81 4.54
CA GLU A 32 1.43 9.86 3.24
C GLU A 32 0.84 8.87 2.22
N VAL A 33 0.52 7.64 2.67
CA VAL A 33 0.12 6.58 1.74
C VAL A 33 -1.23 6.84 1.07
N PRO A 34 -2.25 7.42 1.75
CA PRO A 34 -3.47 7.84 1.07
C PRO A 34 -3.23 8.86 -0.05
N GLU A 35 -2.29 9.80 0.12
CA GLU A 35 -1.94 10.76 -0.92
C GLU A 35 -1.28 10.09 -2.13
N ASP A 36 -0.32 9.20 -1.88
CA ASP A 36 0.33 8.40 -2.94
C ASP A 36 -0.68 7.48 -3.67
N CYS A 37 -1.65 6.92 -2.95
CA CYS A 37 -2.73 6.11 -3.54
C CYS A 37 -3.66 6.94 -4.43
N LEU A 38 -3.99 8.16 -4.01
CA LEU A 38 -4.78 9.10 -4.83
C LEU A 38 -4.02 9.46 -6.12
N LEU A 39 -2.72 9.75 -6.03
CA LEU A 39 -1.89 10.04 -7.20
C LEU A 39 -1.78 8.83 -8.13
N LEU A 40 -1.65 7.62 -7.58
CA LEU A 40 -1.69 6.38 -8.35
C LEU A 40 -3.00 6.23 -9.14
N GLN A 41 -4.15 6.41 -8.47
CA GLN A 41 -5.47 6.35 -9.11
C GLN A 41 -5.61 7.39 -10.22
N GLN A 42 -5.23 8.64 -9.95
CA GLN A 42 -5.29 9.73 -10.93
C GLN A 42 -4.40 9.45 -12.15
N SER A 43 -3.18 8.96 -11.95
CA SER A 43 -2.23 8.64 -13.02
C SER A 43 -2.74 7.50 -13.91
N ILE A 44 -3.38 6.48 -13.32
CA ILE A 44 -3.97 5.38 -14.09
C ILE A 44 -5.18 5.88 -14.88
N ASN A 45 -6.04 6.70 -14.28
CA ASN A 45 -7.24 7.23 -14.93
C ASN A 45 -6.92 8.21 -16.07
N SER A 46 -5.80 8.95 -15.98
CA SER A 46 -5.33 9.83 -17.04
C SER A 46 -4.52 9.11 -18.13
N GLY A 47 -4.22 7.82 -17.94
CA GLY A 47 -3.38 7.03 -18.83
C GLY A 47 -1.88 7.29 -18.71
N ASP A 48 -1.44 8.07 -17.72
CA ASP A 48 -0.02 8.25 -17.41
C ASP A 48 0.54 7.05 -16.64
N TYR A 49 0.74 5.95 -17.38
CA TYR A 49 1.25 4.71 -16.79
C TYR A 49 2.71 4.82 -16.34
N THR A 50 3.47 5.79 -16.83
CA THR A 50 4.85 6.03 -16.34
C THR A 50 4.80 6.53 -14.90
N THR A 51 3.99 7.55 -14.64
CA THR A 51 3.77 8.06 -13.27
C THR A 51 3.08 7.02 -12.41
N ALA A 52 2.09 6.30 -12.93
CA ALA A 52 1.43 5.22 -12.19
C ALA A 52 2.43 4.15 -11.71
N GLY A 53 3.38 3.74 -12.55
CA GLY A 53 4.41 2.76 -12.17
C GLY A 53 5.32 3.27 -11.05
N MET A 54 5.69 4.55 -11.06
CA MET A 54 6.47 5.17 -9.98
C MET A 54 5.68 5.25 -8.67
N GLN A 55 4.40 5.63 -8.73
CA GLN A 55 3.54 5.69 -7.54
C GLN A 55 3.30 4.28 -6.98
N ALA A 56 3.04 3.30 -7.84
CA ALA A 56 2.88 1.91 -7.42
C ALA A 56 4.12 1.39 -6.68
N HIS A 57 5.34 1.76 -7.10
CA HIS A 57 6.58 1.41 -6.40
C HIS A 57 6.64 1.96 -4.96
N LYS A 58 6.26 3.24 -4.78
CA LYS A 58 6.23 3.88 -3.46
C LYS A 58 5.21 3.22 -2.54
N VAL A 59 3.95 3.17 -2.98
CA VAL A 59 2.86 2.56 -2.21
C VAL A 59 3.18 1.10 -1.87
N LYS A 60 3.73 0.34 -2.83
CA LYS A 60 4.13 -1.06 -2.62
C LYS A 60 5.11 -1.20 -1.45
N SER A 61 6.09 -0.31 -1.38
CA SER A 61 7.11 -0.34 -0.33
C SER A 61 6.48 -0.10 1.03
N SER A 62 5.59 0.90 1.16
CA SER A 62 4.85 1.16 2.40
C SER A 62 4.01 -0.03 2.85
N TYR A 63 3.30 -0.67 1.93
CA TYR A 63 2.49 -1.87 2.23
C TYR A 63 3.36 -3.07 2.63
N ARG A 64 4.54 -3.25 2.02
CA ARG A 64 5.49 -4.31 2.41
C ARG A 64 6.04 -4.09 3.80
N THR A 65 6.39 -2.86 4.15
CA THR A 65 6.87 -2.51 5.49
C THR A 65 5.88 -2.93 6.59
N LEU A 66 4.58 -2.86 6.33
CA LEU A 66 3.54 -3.30 7.27
C LEU A 66 3.18 -4.80 7.15
N GLY A 67 3.84 -5.57 6.28
CA GLY A 67 3.54 -6.97 6.04
C GLY A 67 2.27 -7.22 5.21
N ILE A 68 1.74 -6.21 4.52
CA ILE A 68 0.49 -6.29 3.73
C ILE A 68 0.80 -6.81 2.31
N THR A 69 1.22 -8.08 2.26
CA THR A 69 1.83 -8.70 1.06
C THR A 69 0.88 -8.84 -0.14
N LYS A 70 -0.41 -9.09 0.09
CA LYS A 70 -1.39 -9.24 -1.00
C LYS A 70 -1.55 -7.96 -1.82
N MET A 71 -1.76 -6.84 -1.15
CA MET A 71 -1.86 -5.52 -1.80
C MET A 71 -0.54 -5.11 -2.46
N ALA A 72 0.59 -5.37 -1.79
CA ALA A 72 1.91 -5.14 -2.38
C ALA A 72 2.13 -5.95 -3.68
N THR A 73 1.56 -7.15 -3.79
CA THR A 73 1.64 -7.97 -5.01
C THR A 73 0.85 -7.36 -6.16
N ILE A 74 -0.33 -6.81 -5.88
CA ILE A 74 -1.14 -6.09 -6.89
C ILE A 74 -0.39 -4.85 -7.39
N LEU A 75 0.16 -4.05 -6.47
CA LEU A 75 0.95 -2.86 -6.81
C LEU A 75 2.21 -3.19 -7.60
N GLN A 76 2.89 -4.29 -7.27
CA GLN A 76 3.98 -4.81 -8.09
C GLN A 76 3.51 -5.14 -9.51
N GLY A 77 2.33 -5.73 -9.68
CA GLY A 77 1.76 -6.01 -10.99
C GLY A 77 1.55 -4.76 -11.85
N ILE A 78 1.14 -3.64 -11.23
CA ILE A 78 1.01 -2.32 -11.88
C ILE A 78 2.38 -1.79 -12.27
N GLU A 79 3.32 -1.78 -11.32
CA GLU A 79 4.70 -1.30 -11.51
C GLU A 79 5.40 -2.05 -12.65
N ASP A 80 5.33 -3.38 -12.66
CA ASP A 80 6.01 -4.21 -13.65
C ASP A 80 5.44 -3.99 -15.06
N ARG A 81 4.11 -3.85 -15.20
CA ARG A 81 3.46 -3.57 -16.50
C ARG A 81 3.82 -2.19 -17.03
N ALA A 82 3.80 -1.19 -16.15
CA ALA A 82 4.21 0.17 -16.48
C ALA A 82 5.68 0.25 -16.90
N LYS A 83 6.60 -0.34 -16.11
CA LYS A 83 8.04 -0.34 -16.39
C LYS A 83 8.39 -1.05 -17.67
N ASN A 84 7.78 -2.20 -17.92
CA ASN A 84 8.08 -3.03 -19.08
C ASN A 84 7.28 -2.62 -20.34
N LYS A 85 6.33 -1.67 -20.21
CA LYS A 85 5.40 -1.27 -21.27
C LYS A 85 4.67 -2.46 -21.90
N LYS A 86 4.35 -3.46 -21.08
CA LYS A 86 3.75 -4.73 -21.49
C LYS A 86 2.46 -4.95 -20.71
N ASP A 87 1.43 -5.44 -21.39
CA ASP A 87 0.13 -5.75 -20.80
C ASP A 87 -0.49 -4.55 -20.05
N MET A 88 -0.24 -3.32 -20.53
CA MET A 88 -0.69 -2.09 -19.88
C MET A 88 -2.22 -1.97 -19.80
N GLN A 89 -2.94 -2.64 -20.71
CA GLN A 89 -4.40 -2.72 -20.68
C GLN A 89 -4.96 -3.38 -19.40
N ASP A 90 -4.13 -4.15 -18.67
CA ASP A 90 -4.53 -4.80 -17.43
C ASP A 90 -4.39 -3.90 -16.19
N ILE A 91 -3.66 -2.77 -16.30
CA ILE A 91 -3.39 -1.86 -15.18
C ILE A 91 -4.68 -1.37 -14.50
N PRO A 92 -5.73 -0.94 -15.24
CA PRO A 92 -7.00 -0.56 -14.61
C PRO A 92 -7.67 -1.69 -13.82
N ASN A 93 -7.56 -2.94 -14.28
CA ASN A 93 -8.11 -4.09 -13.57
C ASN A 93 -7.34 -4.40 -12.28
N LEU A 94 -6.02 -4.22 -12.28
CA LEU A 94 -5.21 -4.33 -11.07
C LEU A 94 -5.56 -3.21 -10.07
N LEU A 95 -5.78 -1.99 -10.55
CA LEU A 95 -6.26 -0.90 -9.70
C LEU A 95 -7.61 -1.21 -9.07
N HIS A 96 -8.53 -1.82 -9.84
CA HIS A 96 -9.82 -2.26 -9.31
C HIS A 96 -9.65 -3.26 -8.16
N GLN A 97 -8.84 -4.31 -8.34
CA GLN A 97 -8.54 -5.30 -7.29
C GLN A 97 -7.90 -4.69 -6.04
N PHE A 98 -7.03 -3.69 -6.23
CA PHE A 98 -6.46 -2.93 -5.12
C PHE A 98 -7.56 -2.18 -4.36
N ASN A 99 -8.43 -1.46 -5.07
CA ASN A 99 -9.49 -0.65 -4.47
C ASN A 99 -10.53 -1.49 -3.71
N GLU A 100 -10.78 -2.74 -4.10
CA GLU A 100 -11.70 -3.66 -3.39
C GLU A 100 -11.32 -3.86 -1.91
N ASN A 101 -10.02 -3.76 -1.59
CA ASN A 101 -9.51 -4.01 -0.24
C ASN A 101 -8.96 -2.75 0.43
N TYR A 102 -8.90 -1.62 -0.27
CA TYR A 102 -8.25 -0.39 0.19
C TYR A 102 -8.82 0.12 1.52
N GLU A 103 -10.14 0.34 1.59
CA GLU A 103 -10.81 0.83 2.80
C GLU A 103 -10.62 -0.12 3.99
N GLN A 104 -10.72 -1.43 3.74
CA GLN A 104 -10.53 -2.43 4.79
C GLN A 104 -9.11 -2.39 5.35
N ILE A 105 -8.11 -2.28 4.48
CA ILE A 105 -6.71 -2.24 4.90
C ILE A 105 -6.40 -0.96 5.68
N ASN A 106 -6.89 0.20 5.23
CA ASN A 106 -6.70 1.44 5.97
C ASN A 106 -7.35 1.39 7.36
N ALA A 107 -8.57 0.87 7.45
CA ALA A 107 -9.22 0.63 8.74
C ALA A 107 -8.42 -0.34 9.62
N GLN A 108 -7.80 -1.36 9.02
CA GLN A 108 -6.96 -2.32 9.73
C GLN A 108 -5.67 -1.70 10.29
N VAL A 109 -5.03 -0.82 9.52
CA VAL A 109 -3.84 -0.07 9.95
C VAL A 109 -4.19 0.87 11.12
N LEU A 110 -5.29 1.61 11.01
CA LEU A 110 -5.78 2.47 12.08
C LEU A 110 -6.10 1.65 13.34
N TYR A 111 -6.84 0.55 13.19
CA TYR A 111 -7.17 -0.34 14.30
C TYR A 111 -5.91 -0.92 14.97
N THR A 112 -4.90 -1.30 14.18
CA THR A 112 -3.60 -1.78 14.71
C THR A 112 -2.94 -0.71 15.55
N LYS A 113 -2.91 0.55 15.08
CA LYS A 113 -2.32 1.68 15.80
C LYS A 113 -3.01 1.93 17.14
N GLU A 114 -4.34 1.91 17.18
CA GLU A 114 -5.12 2.13 18.41
C GLU A 114 -4.87 1.06 19.49
N HIS A 115 -4.31 -0.09 19.11
CA HIS A 115 -4.08 -1.25 19.99
C HIS A 115 -2.59 -1.58 20.18
N LEU A 116 -1.68 -0.64 19.83
CA LEU A 116 -0.23 -0.83 19.98
C LEU A 116 0.24 -0.90 21.44
#